data_AF-A0A8H4W2Z4-F1
#
_entry.id   AF-A0A8H4W2Z4-F1
#
_cell.length_a   1.000
_cell.length_b   1.000
_cell.length_c   1.000
_cell.angle_alpha   90.00
_cell.angle_beta   90.00
_cell.angle_gamma   90.00
#
_symmetry.space_group_name_H-M   'P 1'
#
loop_
_entity.id
_entity.type
_entity.pdbx_description
1 polymer ?
#
loop_
_entity_poly.entity_id
_entity_poly.type
_entity_poly.pdbx_seq_one_letter_code
_entity_poly.pdbx_strand_id
1 'polypeptide(L)'
;MIEFVTSIADKLKSRPYRDEKEVDTLKDAAPAFQWGYIEPGQDLTDPKLSVGYAKRESLPKWLFFVGAEYDLLCRESKEMIMDFMELEGKERDDAMYEFEKGTVKWKMVRGVVHGYTHWTPGGNPADKEFRVKRREETFEEVGEWLFGGPIAEATPRDK
;
A
#
# COMPACT_ATOMS: atom_id res chain seq x y z
N MET A 1 1.97 -0.16 3.61
CA MET A 1 3.35 -0.34 4.10
C MET A 1 3.40 0.33 5.45
N ILE A 2 3.69 -0.46 6.48
CA ILE A 2 3.39 -0.10 7.87
C ILE A 2 4.41 0.88 8.42
N GLU A 3 3.92 1.95 9.05
CA GLU A 3 4.67 2.74 10.04
C GLU A 3 3.97 2.69 11.40
N PHE A 4 4.70 2.79 12.50
CA PHE A 4 4.14 2.61 13.84
C PHE A 4 4.03 3.90 14.66
N VAL A 5 4.37 5.05 14.08
CA VAL A 5 4.35 6.35 14.76
C VAL A 5 2.92 6.91 14.82
N THR A 6 2.17 6.82 13.74
CA THR A 6 0.77 7.29 13.73
C THR A 6 -0.10 6.32 14.51
N SER A 7 -0.91 6.85 15.43
CA SER A 7 -1.84 6.03 16.20
C SER A 7 -2.88 5.36 15.30
N ILE A 8 -3.34 4.15 15.67
CA ILE A 8 -4.41 3.45 14.94
C ILE A 8 -5.66 4.34 14.83
N ALA A 9 -5.99 5.09 15.89
CA ALA A 9 -7.12 6.00 15.90
C ALA A 9 -7.00 7.10 14.84
N ASP A 10 -5.81 7.67 14.66
CA ASP A 10 -5.60 8.71 13.64
C ASP A 10 -5.54 8.14 12.22
N LYS A 11 -5.03 6.91 12.05
CA LYS A 11 -5.12 6.19 10.77
C LYS A 11 -6.58 5.99 10.37
N LEU A 12 -7.42 5.50 11.28
CA LEU A 12 -8.85 5.31 11.06
C LEU A 12 -9.57 6.60 10.69
N LYS A 13 -9.28 7.73 11.35
CA LYS A 13 -9.88 9.03 11.01
C LYS A 13 -9.61 9.46 9.57
N SER A 14 -8.47 9.06 9.02
CA SER A 14 -8.05 9.44 7.66
C SER A 14 -8.41 8.42 6.58
N ARG A 15 -8.96 7.27 6.97
CA ARG A 15 -9.38 6.21 6.07
C ARG A 15 -10.70 6.60 5.41
N PRO A 16 -10.86 6.46 4.09
CA PRO A 16 -12.17 6.53 3.45
C PRO A 16 -13.10 5.42 3.95
N TYR A 17 -14.41 5.69 4.04
CA TYR A 17 -15.42 4.70 4.38
C TYR A 17 -16.49 4.68 3.30
N ARG A 18 -16.87 3.47 2.86
CA ARG A 18 -17.95 3.27 1.90
C ARG A 18 -19.31 3.67 2.48
N ASP A 19 -19.55 3.31 3.73
CA ASP A 19 -20.75 3.62 4.50
C ASP A 19 -20.46 3.54 6.02
N GLU A 20 -21.45 3.93 6.83
CA GLU A 20 -21.34 3.98 8.30
C GLU A 20 -21.15 2.60 8.96
N LYS A 21 -21.49 1.51 8.28
CA LYS A 21 -21.37 0.13 8.79
C LYS A 21 -20.03 -0.49 8.44
N GLU A 22 -19.28 0.11 7.51
CA GLU A 22 -17.99 -0.40 7.12
C GLU A 22 -16.99 -0.26 8.27
N VAL A 23 -16.35 -1.38 8.61
CA VAL A 23 -15.29 -1.44 9.61
C VAL A 23 -14.02 -1.92 8.95
N ASP A 24 -12.90 -1.35 9.38
CA ASP A 24 -11.60 -1.89 9.03
C ASP A 24 -11.30 -3.09 9.93
N THR A 25 -11.12 -4.28 9.34
CA THR A 25 -10.86 -5.51 10.10
C THR A 25 -9.49 -5.51 10.77
N LEU A 26 -8.55 -4.70 10.28
CA LEU A 26 -7.22 -4.61 10.85
C LEU A 26 -7.21 -3.76 12.13
N LYS A 27 -8.24 -2.95 12.39
CA LYS A 27 -8.33 -2.13 13.62
C LYS A 27 -8.20 -2.97 14.90
N ASP A 28 -8.75 -4.18 14.89
CA ASP A 28 -8.82 -5.07 16.06
C ASP A 28 -7.55 -5.92 16.19
N ALA A 29 -6.87 -6.19 15.07
CA ALA A 29 -5.63 -6.96 15.05
C ALA A 29 -4.36 -6.10 15.22
N ALA A 30 -4.41 -4.83 14.82
CA ALA A 30 -3.27 -3.91 14.87
C ALA A 30 -2.63 -3.77 16.27
N PRO A 31 -3.37 -3.73 17.40
CA PRO A 31 -2.77 -3.72 18.73
C PRO A 31 -1.96 -4.99 19.03
N ALA A 32 -2.42 -6.15 18.57
CA ALA A 32 -1.69 -7.42 18.74
C ALA A 32 -0.39 -7.42 17.92
N PHE A 33 -0.41 -6.87 16.70
CA PHE A 33 0.81 -6.68 15.91
C PHE A 33 1.76 -5.69 16.58
N GLN A 34 1.29 -4.56 17.08
CA GLN A 34 2.13 -3.61 17.81
C GLN A 34 2.80 -4.28 19.01
N TRP A 35 2.05 -5.03 19.82
CA TRP A 35 2.60 -5.76 20.97
C TRP A 35 3.63 -6.83 20.55
N GLY A 36 3.38 -7.54 19.46
CA GLY A 36 4.24 -8.64 19.00
C GLY A 36 5.50 -8.19 18.26
N TYR A 37 5.50 -7.01 17.63
CA TYR A 37 6.60 -6.52 16.79
C TYR A 37 7.46 -5.43 17.44
N ILE A 38 6.96 -4.74 18.48
CA ILE A 38 7.62 -3.55 19.05
C ILE A 38 8.11 -3.86 20.46
N GLU A 39 9.42 -3.76 20.66
CA GLU A 39 10.02 -3.87 22.00
C GLU A 39 9.79 -2.59 22.84
N PRO A 40 9.71 -2.70 24.18
CA PRO A 40 9.60 -1.53 25.04
C PRO A 40 10.74 -0.52 24.80
N GLY A 41 10.40 0.71 24.43
CA GLY A 41 11.37 1.78 24.17
C GLY A 41 12.03 1.72 22.79
N GLN A 42 11.61 0.81 21.90
CA GLN A 42 12.10 0.77 20.53
C GLN A 42 11.78 2.06 19.78
N ASP A 43 12.74 2.54 19.00
CA ASP A 43 12.55 3.68 18.11
C ASP A 43 11.58 3.32 16.99
N LEU A 44 10.40 3.92 17.01
CA LEU A 44 9.34 3.69 16.02
C LEU A 44 9.67 4.31 14.66
N THR A 45 10.67 5.18 14.58
CA THR A 45 11.16 5.78 13.33
C THR A 45 12.29 4.98 12.68
N ASP A 46 12.75 3.88 13.30
CA ASP A 46 13.74 2.99 12.68
C ASP A 46 13.19 2.48 11.33
N PRO A 47 13.85 2.76 10.19
CA PRO A 47 13.38 2.34 8.87
C PRO A 47 13.31 0.83 8.68
N LYS A 48 13.92 0.03 9.57
CA LYS A 48 13.75 -1.43 9.61
C LYS A 48 12.44 -1.87 10.25
N LEU A 49 11.85 -1.02 11.11
CA LEU A 49 10.55 -1.24 11.75
C LEU A 49 9.44 -0.53 10.97
N SER A 50 9.62 0.76 10.70
CA SER A 50 8.68 1.62 9.99
C SER A 50 9.30 2.06 8.66
N VAL A 51 9.08 1.27 7.62
CA VAL A 51 9.75 1.48 6.31
C VAL A 51 9.39 2.84 5.69
N GLY A 52 8.28 3.47 6.10
CA GLY A 52 7.94 4.85 5.73
C GLY A 52 9.04 5.89 6.02
N TYR A 53 9.97 5.61 6.93
CA TYR A 53 11.12 6.46 7.25
C TYR A 53 12.41 6.07 6.49
N ALA A 54 12.36 5.05 5.64
CA ALA A 54 13.51 4.66 4.82
C ALA A 54 13.83 5.75 3.79
N LYS A 55 15.11 5.93 3.47
CA LYS A 55 15.52 6.83 2.40
C LYS A 55 15.39 6.14 1.04
N ARG A 56 15.11 6.92 -0.02
CA ARG A 56 14.92 6.40 -1.38
C ARG A 56 16.09 5.54 -1.87
N GLU A 57 17.32 5.91 -1.51
CA GLU A 57 18.54 5.20 -1.91
C GLU A 57 18.70 3.84 -1.22
N SER A 58 17.97 3.61 -0.13
CA SER A 58 17.95 2.33 0.59
C SER A 58 16.96 1.32 0.00
N LEU A 59 16.17 1.74 -0.99
CA LEU A 59 15.12 0.93 -1.61
C LEU A 59 15.51 0.50 -3.03
N PRO A 60 14.93 -0.60 -3.54
CA PRO A 60 15.12 -1.01 -4.92
C PRO A 60 14.85 0.11 -5.94
N LYS A 61 15.53 0.06 -7.09
CA LYS A 61 15.29 0.97 -8.22
C LYS A 61 13.82 0.91 -8.66
N TRP A 62 13.28 -0.29 -8.78
CA TRP A 62 11.92 -0.55 -9.26
C TRP A 62 10.97 -0.73 -8.07
N LEU A 63 9.94 0.11 -7.99
CA LEU A 63 8.93 0.09 -6.93
C LEU A 63 7.53 0.22 -7.53
N PHE A 64 6.66 -0.76 -7.26
CA PHE A 64 5.23 -0.66 -7.56
C PHE A 64 4.44 -0.87 -6.28
N PHE A 65 3.80 0.19 -5.80
CA PHE A 65 2.96 0.18 -4.60
C PHE A 65 1.49 0.04 -5.01
N VAL A 66 0.80 -0.89 -4.36
CA VAL A 66 -0.63 -1.11 -4.52
C VAL A 66 -1.32 -0.95 -3.17
N GLY A 67 -2.20 0.02 -3.05
CA GLY A 67 -3.04 0.28 -1.87
C GLY A 67 -4.50 -0.07 -2.12
N ALA A 68 -5.24 -0.40 -1.06
CA ALA A 68 -6.68 -0.61 -1.10
C ALA A 68 -7.42 0.63 -0.56
N GLU A 69 -8.44 1.14 -1.26
CA GLU A 69 -9.14 2.38 -0.89
C GLU A 69 -9.69 2.35 0.55
N TYR A 70 -10.16 1.19 1.01
CA TYR A 70 -10.75 0.98 2.33
C TYR A 70 -9.82 0.21 3.27
N ASP A 71 -8.54 0.59 3.30
CA ASP A 71 -7.50 0.00 4.15
C ASP A 71 -6.82 1.11 4.96
N LEU A 72 -6.75 0.93 6.29
CA LEU A 72 -6.08 1.86 7.19
C LEU A 72 -4.59 2.06 6.87
N LEU A 73 -3.96 1.13 6.14
CA LEU A 73 -2.56 1.18 5.69
C LEU A 73 -2.38 1.85 4.32
N CYS A 74 -3.47 2.21 3.64
CA CYS A 74 -3.38 2.76 2.29
C CYS A 74 -2.75 4.16 2.29
N ARG A 75 -3.17 5.01 3.23
CA ARG A 75 -2.68 6.38 3.34
C ARG A 75 -1.17 6.41 3.55
N GLU A 76 -0.64 5.71 4.54
CA GLU A 76 0.81 5.67 4.81
C GLU A 76 1.62 5.20 3.59
N SER A 77 1.11 4.24 2.83
CA SER A 77 1.75 3.76 1.59
C SER A 77 1.79 4.85 0.53
N LYS A 78 0.69 5.58 0.39
CA LYS A 78 0.52 6.68 -0.56
C LYS A 78 1.41 7.88 -0.19
N GLU A 79 1.39 8.32 1.07
CA GLU A 79 2.21 9.44 1.52
C GLU A 79 3.69 9.12 1.33
N MET A 80 4.13 7.92 1.72
CA MET A 80 5.52 7.49 1.55
C MET A 80 5.98 7.54 0.08
N ILE A 81 5.22 6.94 -0.85
CA ILE A 81 5.64 6.91 -2.26
C ILE A 81 5.60 8.31 -2.89
N MET A 82 4.65 9.16 -2.47
CA MET A 82 4.59 10.56 -2.93
C MET A 82 5.78 11.36 -2.41
N ASP A 83 6.18 11.18 -1.15
CA ASP A 83 7.34 11.86 -0.55
C ASP A 83 8.64 11.41 -1.22
N PHE A 84 8.78 10.12 -1.54
CA PHE A 84 9.93 9.59 -2.26
C PHE A 84 10.09 10.12 -3.68
N MET A 85 8.98 10.48 -4.31
CA MET A 85 8.96 11.04 -5.65
C MET A 85 8.92 12.56 -5.64
N GLU A 86 9.04 13.17 -4.45
CA GLU A 86 9.03 14.61 -4.21
C GLU A 86 7.80 15.29 -4.84
N LEU A 87 6.64 14.61 -4.76
CA LEU A 87 5.40 15.11 -5.35
C LEU A 87 4.76 16.16 -4.43
N GLU A 88 4.55 17.36 -4.97
CA GLU A 88 3.99 18.51 -4.26
C GLU A 88 2.79 19.13 -4.99
N GLY A 89 1.95 19.83 -4.23
CA GLY A 89 0.81 20.60 -4.75
C GLY A 89 -0.08 19.80 -5.70
N LYS A 90 -0.32 20.35 -6.90
CA LYS A 90 -1.21 19.74 -7.89
C LYS A 90 -0.71 18.36 -8.37
N GLU A 91 0.60 18.12 -8.45
CA GLU A 91 1.13 16.81 -8.87
C GLU A 91 0.74 15.73 -7.86
N ARG A 92 0.79 16.07 -6.56
CA ARG A 92 0.35 15.17 -5.48
C ARG A 92 -1.16 14.91 -5.52
N ASP A 93 -1.95 15.95 -5.79
CA ASP A 93 -3.41 15.84 -5.91
C ASP A 93 -3.82 14.96 -7.10
N ASP A 94 -3.19 15.17 -8.25
CA ASP A 94 -3.41 14.37 -9.47
C ASP A 94 -3.00 12.90 -9.25
N ALA A 95 -1.96 12.66 -8.43
CA ALA A 95 -1.43 11.36 -8.09
C ALA A 95 -2.23 10.59 -7.00
N MET A 96 -3.37 11.14 -6.54
CA MET A 96 -4.16 10.55 -5.44
C MET A 96 -4.48 9.07 -5.65
N TYR A 97 -4.92 8.70 -6.86
CA TYR A 97 -5.32 7.34 -7.18
C TYR A 97 -4.26 6.54 -7.91
N GLU A 98 -3.49 7.17 -8.80
CA GLU A 98 -2.46 6.47 -9.56
C GLU A 98 -1.43 7.46 -10.10
N PHE A 99 -0.19 6.99 -10.23
CA PHE A 99 0.82 7.64 -11.05
C PHE A 99 1.90 6.64 -11.45
N GLU A 100 2.62 6.94 -12.51
CA GLU A 100 3.81 6.21 -12.92
C GLU A 100 4.89 7.22 -13.37
N LYS A 101 6.05 7.18 -12.72
CA LYS A 101 7.17 8.10 -12.98
C LYS A 101 8.48 7.31 -12.95
N GLY A 102 9.02 7.06 -14.13
CA GLY A 102 10.23 6.25 -14.31
C GLY A 102 10.02 4.81 -13.83
N THR A 103 10.80 4.38 -12.84
CA THR A 103 10.74 3.03 -12.27
C THR A 103 9.85 2.91 -11.03
N VAL A 104 9.03 3.94 -10.76
CA VAL A 104 8.15 4.01 -9.60
C VAL A 104 6.71 4.15 -10.05
N LYS A 105 5.84 3.31 -9.49
CA LYS A 105 4.41 3.28 -9.77
C LYS A 105 3.60 3.20 -8.48
N TRP A 106 2.51 3.96 -8.41
CA TRP A 106 1.51 3.92 -7.36
C TRP A 106 0.14 3.60 -7.95
N LYS A 107 -0.62 2.76 -7.25
CA LYS A 107 -2.04 2.55 -7.54
C LYS A 107 -2.85 2.31 -6.28
N MET A 108 -3.90 3.10 -6.10
CA MET A 108 -4.98 2.85 -5.16
C MET A 108 -6.12 2.11 -5.87
N VAL A 109 -6.31 0.83 -5.54
CA VAL A 109 -7.43 0.05 -6.05
C VAL A 109 -8.70 0.44 -5.30
N ARG A 110 -9.70 0.88 -6.07
CA ARG A 110 -10.96 1.38 -5.54
C ARG A 110 -11.97 0.28 -5.25
N GLY A 111 -12.78 0.50 -4.22
CA GLY A 111 -13.87 -0.39 -3.81
C GLY A 111 -13.42 -1.63 -3.03
N VAL A 112 -12.15 -1.72 -2.64
CA VAL A 112 -11.58 -2.91 -2.00
C VAL A 112 -11.03 -2.61 -0.61
N VAL A 113 -11.05 -3.63 0.25
CA VAL A 113 -10.59 -3.58 1.65
C VAL A 113 -9.18 -4.14 1.79
N HIS A 114 -8.60 -4.01 2.99
CA HIS A 114 -7.33 -4.65 3.34
C HIS A 114 -7.30 -6.14 2.93
N GLY A 115 -6.18 -6.56 2.32
CA GLY A 115 -5.96 -7.96 1.96
C GLY A 115 -6.88 -8.50 0.85
N TYR A 116 -7.52 -7.64 0.05
CA TYR A 116 -8.47 -8.05 -1.01
C TYR A 116 -7.92 -9.10 -2.00
N THR A 117 -6.60 -9.12 -2.21
CA THR A 117 -5.90 -10.09 -3.08
C THR A 117 -5.87 -11.51 -2.51
N HIS A 118 -6.03 -11.67 -1.20
CA HIS A 118 -6.04 -12.96 -0.52
C HIS A 118 -7.44 -13.27 0.05
N TRP A 119 -7.61 -14.46 0.60
CA TRP A 119 -8.82 -14.76 1.36
C TRP A 119 -8.71 -14.15 2.75
N THR A 120 -9.54 -13.16 3.05
CA THR A 120 -9.68 -12.57 4.39
C THR A 120 -10.91 -13.17 5.09
N PRO A 121 -10.74 -13.81 6.26
CA PRO A 121 -11.87 -14.19 7.11
C PRO A 121 -12.72 -12.97 7.46
N GLY A 122 -14.06 -13.09 7.41
CA GLY A 122 -14.98 -12.01 7.77
C GLY A 122 -15.25 -10.97 6.66
N GLY A 123 -14.71 -11.16 5.45
CA GLY A 123 -15.06 -10.32 4.30
C GLY A 123 -16.55 -10.47 3.92
N ASN A 124 -17.16 -9.37 3.47
CA ASN A 124 -18.55 -9.38 3.01
C ASN A 124 -18.70 -10.34 1.81
N PRO A 125 -19.52 -11.41 1.90
CA PRO A 125 -19.71 -12.34 0.80
C PRO A 125 -20.22 -11.68 -0.48
N ALA A 126 -20.97 -10.58 -0.37
CA ALA A 126 -21.45 -9.80 -1.51
C ALA A 126 -20.31 -9.15 -2.30
N ASP A 127 -19.18 -8.87 -1.65
CA ASP A 127 -18.02 -8.27 -2.30
C ASP A 127 -17.12 -9.33 -2.97
N LYS A 128 -17.42 -10.64 -2.84
CA LYS A 128 -16.53 -11.72 -3.30
C LYS A 128 -16.21 -11.65 -4.80
N GLU A 129 -17.23 -11.55 -5.65
CA GLU A 129 -17.05 -11.53 -7.10
C GLU A 129 -16.26 -10.29 -7.54
N PHE A 130 -16.66 -9.12 -7.03
CA PHE A 130 -15.97 -7.86 -7.28
C PHE A 130 -14.50 -7.92 -6.81
N ARG A 131 -14.26 -8.45 -5.61
CA ARG A 131 -12.91 -8.63 -5.04
C ARG A 131 -12.04 -9.53 -5.91
N VAL A 132 -12.58 -10.66 -6.37
CA VAL A 132 -11.86 -11.58 -7.27
C VAL A 132 -11.52 -10.88 -8.56
N LYS A 133 -12.48 -10.18 -9.18
CA LYS A 133 -12.23 -9.39 -10.39
C LYS A 133 -11.10 -8.37 -10.18
N ARG A 134 -11.18 -7.55 -9.14
CA ARG A 134 -10.14 -6.54 -8.82
C ARG A 134 -8.78 -7.15 -8.56
N ARG A 135 -8.73 -8.34 -7.93
CA ARG A 135 -7.49 -9.07 -7.74
C ARG A 135 -6.86 -9.47 -9.07
N GLU A 136 -7.63 -10.08 -9.97
CA GLU A 136 -7.11 -10.51 -11.27
C GLU A 136 -6.58 -9.31 -12.07
N GLU A 137 -7.35 -8.21 -12.13
CA GLU A 137 -6.93 -6.95 -12.79
C GLU A 137 -5.61 -6.42 -12.20
N THR A 138 -5.47 -6.48 -10.86
CA THR A 138 -4.23 -6.04 -10.18
C THR A 138 -3.06 -6.95 -10.55
N PHE A 139 -3.25 -8.28 -10.53
CA PHE A 139 -2.19 -9.23 -10.82
C PHE A 139 -1.73 -9.16 -12.28
N GLU A 140 -2.67 -8.97 -13.21
CA GLU A 140 -2.37 -8.75 -14.62
C GLU A 140 -1.51 -7.50 -14.79
N GLU A 141 -1.93 -6.35 -14.25
CA GLU A 141 -1.18 -5.09 -14.36
C GLU A 141 0.20 -5.15 -13.69
N VAL A 142 0.30 -5.75 -12.50
CA VAL A 142 1.59 -5.95 -11.83
C VAL A 142 2.48 -6.86 -12.65
N GLY A 143 1.92 -7.93 -13.23
CA GLY A 143 2.64 -8.83 -14.12
C GLY A 143 3.19 -8.11 -15.34
N GLU A 144 2.34 -7.39 -16.08
CA GLU A 144 2.74 -6.60 -17.24
C GLU A 144 3.85 -5.59 -16.89
N TRP A 145 3.71 -4.89 -15.76
CA TRP A 145 4.72 -3.93 -15.32
C TRP A 145 6.06 -4.60 -14.96
N LEU A 146 6.02 -5.73 -14.24
CA LEU A 146 7.23 -6.48 -13.86
C LEU A 146 7.97 -7.04 -15.08
N PHE A 147 7.24 -7.64 -16.02
CA PHE A 147 7.84 -8.26 -17.21
C PHE A 147 8.23 -7.22 -18.27
N GLY A 148 7.54 -6.09 -18.36
CA GLY A 148 7.89 -4.99 -19.26
C GLY A 148 9.00 -4.08 -18.74
N GLY A 149 9.21 -4.01 -17.42
CA GLY A 149 10.20 -3.15 -16.77
C GLY A 149 11.38 -3.93 -16.19
N PRO A 150 11.37 -4.21 -14.87
CA PRO A 150 12.54 -4.71 -14.14
C PRO A 150 13.11 -6.02 -14.71
N ILE A 151 12.25 -6.97 -15.10
CA ILE A 151 12.71 -8.28 -15.60
C ILE A 151 13.29 -8.15 -17.01
N ALA A 152 12.65 -7.36 -17.88
CA ALA A 152 13.16 -7.10 -19.23
C ALA A 152 14.49 -6.33 -19.21
N GLU A 153 14.69 -5.41 -18.26
CA GLU A 153 15.97 -4.70 -18.09
C GLU A 153 17.08 -5.62 -17.56
N ALA A 154 16.74 -6.56 -16.66
CA ALA A 154 17.70 -7.46 -16.03
C ALA A 154 18.16 -8.63 -16.95
N THR A 155 17.42 -8.93 -18.02
CA THR A 155 17.76 -10.01 -18.93
C THR A 155 18.65 -9.48 -20.06
N PRO A 156 19.88 -10.00 -20.27
CA PRO A 156 20.66 -9.66 -21.44
C PRO A 156 19.87 -10.01 -22.69
N ARG A 157 19.61 -9.04 -23.57
CA ARG A 157 19.17 -9.37 -24.93
C ARG A 157 20.37 -10.00 -25.62
N ASP A 158 20.38 -11.33 -25.72
CA ASP A 158 21.31 -12.04 -26.58
C ASP A 158 21.27 -11.38 -27.96
N LYS A 159 22.42 -10.85 -28.38
CA LYS A 159 22.64 -10.29 -29.72
C LYS A 159 23.04 -11.39 -30.68
#